data_AF-M4SW83-F1
#
_entry.id   AF-M4SW83-F1
#
_cell.length_a   1.000
_cell.length_b   1.000
_cell.length_c   1.000
_cell.angle_alpha   90.00
_cell.angle_beta   90.00
_cell.angle_gamma   90.00
#
_symmetry.space_group_name_H-M   'P 1'
#
loop_
_entity.id
_entity.type
_entity.pdbx_description
1 polymer ?
#
loop_
_entity_poly.entity_id
_entity_poly.type
_entity_poly.pdbx_seq_one_letter_code
_entity_poly.pdbx_strand_id
1 'polypeptide(L)'
;LRHAQKNAYAVLQKLNMSVSNAQWQAMFIEKGDPLTIHDTPEKAQQKDEEYKQHLDDWKAAIKAAKDKTPDADIKESGLLTLNAAEKAVARAELKRTLDEAAHQMQLLRNMPLPARDLTPATAKEALQTIAYAEKGKTSGDFVLNTQFGASPQANRQTTCTAGPGQPKPKSVAAAIICACYDNNANLADACVVSPDGTTAWNDGTTGPDQAHARQLIQLCGKRARTALTSAYISTVISRIQENIQVAGGIGYLGTFKATGCGGGQANGLCVQLDGYEANADNSLKKLPWVEKPPEPKKPI
;
A
#
# COMPACT_ATOMS: atom_id res chain seq x y z
N LEU A 1 9.72 -4.55 -12.36
CA LEU A 1 10.06 -3.74 -13.56
C LEU A 1 11.31 -2.88 -13.36
N ARG A 2 11.32 -1.88 -12.45
CA ARG A 2 12.46 -0.95 -12.27
C ARG A 2 13.80 -1.64 -11.90
N HIS A 3 13.77 -2.70 -11.11
CA HIS A 3 14.98 -3.47 -10.77
C HIS A 3 15.57 -4.18 -12.01
N ALA A 4 14.73 -4.80 -12.83
CA ALA A 4 15.15 -5.42 -14.09
C ALA A 4 15.71 -4.40 -15.08
N GLN A 5 15.10 -3.21 -15.19
CA GLN A 5 15.60 -2.10 -16.02
C GLN A 5 16.96 -1.58 -15.55
N LYS A 6 17.15 -1.42 -14.23
CA LYS A 6 18.46 -1.06 -13.64
C LYS A 6 19.53 -2.11 -13.93
N ASN A 7 19.20 -3.39 -13.80
CA ASN A 7 20.14 -4.47 -14.08
C ASN A 7 20.52 -4.52 -15.56
N ALA A 8 19.56 -4.42 -16.47
CA ALA A 8 19.83 -4.38 -17.92
C ALA A 8 20.70 -3.18 -18.32
N TYR A 9 20.45 -2.00 -17.74
CA TYR A 9 21.30 -0.83 -17.98
C TYR A 9 22.72 -1.00 -17.42
N ALA A 10 22.86 -1.60 -16.24
CA ALA A 10 24.18 -1.90 -15.67
C ALA A 10 24.97 -2.86 -16.57
N VAL A 11 24.32 -3.89 -17.12
CA VAL A 11 24.93 -4.80 -18.11
C VAL A 11 25.44 -4.01 -19.32
N LEU A 12 24.60 -3.18 -19.93
CA LEU A 12 25.00 -2.36 -21.07
C LEU A 12 26.20 -1.46 -20.76
N GLN A 13 26.24 -0.84 -19.58
CA GLN A 13 27.35 0.01 -19.17
C GLN A 13 28.66 -0.78 -19.00
N LYS A 14 28.60 -1.98 -18.41
CA LYS A 14 29.77 -2.88 -18.32
C LYS A 14 30.28 -3.27 -19.71
N LEU A 15 29.38 -3.66 -20.62
CA LEU A 15 29.73 -4.05 -21.99
C LEU A 15 30.40 -2.88 -22.72
N ASN A 16 29.80 -1.70 -22.68
CA ASN A 16 30.37 -0.47 -23.24
C ASN A 16 31.78 -0.22 -22.69
N MET A 17 31.93 -0.25 -21.36
CA MET A 17 33.22 0.00 -20.71
C MET A 17 34.27 -1.02 -21.12
N SER A 18 33.92 -2.30 -21.31
CA SER A 18 34.85 -3.36 -21.73
C SER A 18 35.47 -3.12 -23.11
N VAL A 19 34.73 -2.47 -24.01
CA VAL A 19 35.18 -2.14 -25.36
C VAL A 19 35.70 -0.71 -25.48
N SER A 20 35.57 0.14 -24.46
CA SER A 20 36.14 1.49 -24.42
C SER A 20 37.64 1.50 -24.66
N ASN A 21 38.14 2.61 -25.22
CA ASN A 21 39.57 2.77 -25.44
C ASN A 21 40.33 2.88 -24.10
N ALA A 22 41.62 2.56 -24.12
CA ALA A 22 42.45 2.52 -22.92
C ALA A 22 42.56 3.89 -22.23
N GLN A 23 42.58 4.98 -23.00
CA GLN A 23 42.63 6.35 -22.46
C GLN A 23 41.38 6.67 -21.64
N TRP A 24 40.20 6.31 -22.14
CA TRP A 24 38.92 6.48 -21.45
C TRP A 24 38.88 5.65 -20.16
N GLN A 25 39.25 4.37 -20.23
CA GLN A 25 39.30 3.51 -19.05
C GLN A 25 40.28 4.03 -17.99
N ALA A 26 41.43 4.57 -18.41
CA ALA A 26 42.45 5.11 -17.52
C ALA A 26 41.97 6.32 -16.72
N MET A 27 41.01 7.11 -17.22
CA MET A 27 40.44 8.24 -16.47
C MET A 27 39.70 7.83 -15.20
N PHE A 28 39.38 6.55 -15.03
CA PHE A 28 38.73 6.04 -13.84
C PHE A 28 39.69 5.33 -12.89
N ILE A 29 40.94 5.06 -13.29
CA ILE A 29 41.86 4.18 -12.55
C ILE A 29 42.96 5.02 -11.89
N GLU A 30 42.98 5.01 -10.55
CA GLU A 30 44.04 5.61 -9.75
C GLU A 30 45.27 4.68 -9.66
N LYS A 31 45.03 3.37 -9.47
CA LYS A 31 46.07 2.32 -9.40
C LYS A 31 45.58 1.05 -10.07
N GLY A 32 46.48 0.37 -10.81
CA GLY A 32 46.15 -0.81 -11.60
C GLY A 32 46.11 -2.13 -10.82
N ASP A 33 47.04 -2.35 -9.87
CA ASP A 33 47.03 -3.51 -8.97
C ASP A 33 47.59 -3.12 -7.58
N PRO A 34 46.80 -3.25 -6.49
CA PRO A 34 45.36 -3.53 -6.50
C PRO A 34 44.58 -2.44 -7.25
N LEU A 35 43.49 -2.83 -7.92
CA LEU A 35 42.66 -1.90 -8.68
C LEU A 35 42.03 -0.88 -7.74
N THR A 36 42.42 0.38 -7.87
CA THR A 36 41.83 1.53 -7.18
C THR A 36 41.20 2.45 -8.21
N ILE A 37 39.93 2.81 -8.01
CA ILE A 37 39.14 3.65 -8.91
C ILE A 37 39.05 5.05 -8.33
N HIS A 38 39.11 6.10 -9.15
CA HIS A 38 38.90 7.47 -8.70
C HIS A 38 37.51 7.66 -8.10
N ASP A 39 37.47 8.31 -6.94
CA ASP A 39 36.21 8.49 -6.22
C ASP A 39 35.41 9.73 -6.62
N THR A 40 36.03 10.70 -7.28
CA THR A 40 35.39 11.97 -7.64
C THR A 40 35.73 12.42 -9.07
N PRO A 41 34.86 13.24 -9.72
CA PRO A 41 35.13 13.81 -11.04
C PRO A 41 36.42 14.64 -11.11
N GLU A 42 36.74 15.36 -10.03
CA GLU A 42 37.93 16.21 -9.95
C GLU A 42 39.22 15.39 -10.02
N LYS A 43 39.22 14.21 -9.38
CA LYS A 43 40.34 13.26 -9.48
C LYS A 43 40.50 12.69 -10.89
N ALA A 44 39.40 12.57 -11.64
CA ALA A 44 39.40 12.20 -13.05
C ALA A 44 39.64 13.38 -14.02
N GLN A 45 39.85 14.60 -13.50
CA GLN A 45 39.99 15.85 -14.27
C GLN A 45 38.78 16.19 -15.16
N GLN A 46 37.59 15.74 -14.79
CA GLN A 46 36.36 15.96 -15.54
C GLN A 46 35.45 16.95 -14.82
N LYS A 47 35.05 18.02 -15.52
CA LYS A 47 34.20 19.10 -14.98
C LYS A 47 32.77 19.09 -15.54
N ASP A 48 32.48 18.18 -16.46
CA ASP A 48 31.19 18.10 -17.14
C ASP A 48 30.08 17.61 -16.19
N GLU A 49 28.90 18.24 -16.24
CA GLU A 49 27.73 17.84 -15.46
C GLU A 49 27.17 16.48 -15.92
N GLU A 50 27.30 16.13 -17.20
CA GLU A 50 26.99 14.80 -17.73
C GLU A 50 27.93 13.76 -17.10
N TYR A 51 29.21 14.08 -16.94
CA TYR A 51 30.16 13.19 -16.29
C TYR A 51 29.78 12.90 -14.83
N LYS A 52 29.34 13.92 -14.08
CA LYS A 52 28.86 13.77 -12.70
C LYS A 52 27.64 12.86 -12.62
N GLN A 53 26.71 12.97 -13.56
CA GLN A 53 25.47 12.19 -13.57
C GLN A 53 25.69 10.68 -13.81
N HIS A 54 26.77 10.32 -14.53
CA HIS A 54 27.07 8.94 -14.90
C HIS A 54 28.24 8.32 -14.14
N LEU A 55 28.93 9.09 -13.29
CA LEU A 55 30.15 8.64 -12.62
C LEU A 55 29.97 7.31 -11.89
N ASP A 56 28.93 7.15 -11.07
CA ASP A 56 28.71 5.92 -10.31
C ASP A 56 28.48 4.70 -11.22
N ASP A 57 27.75 4.88 -12.32
CA ASP A 57 27.51 3.82 -13.30
C ASP A 57 28.82 3.39 -13.98
N TRP A 58 29.66 4.36 -14.35
CA TRP A 58 30.95 4.10 -14.97
C TRP A 58 31.96 3.52 -14.00
N LYS A 59 31.96 3.91 -12.72
CA LYS A 59 32.78 3.30 -11.66
C LYS A 59 32.43 1.82 -11.48
N ALA A 60 31.14 1.48 -11.46
CA ALA A 60 30.72 0.09 -11.39
C ALA A 60 31.14 -0.69 -12.64
N ALA A 61 30.97 -0.10 -13.83
CA ALA A 61 31.33 -0.70 -15.10
C ALA A 61 32.84 -0.94 -15.25
N ILE A 62 33.69 0.02 -14.89
CA ILE A 62 35.15 -0.15 -14.98
C ILE A 62 35.65 -1.17 -13.97
N LYS A 63 35.06 -1.23 -12.77
CA LYS A 63 35.36 -2.28 -11.81
C LYS A 63 35.10 -3.64 -12.41
N ALA A 64 33.91 -3.87 -12.98
CA ALA A 64 33.56 -5.12 -13.64
C ALA A 64 34.47 -5.47 -14.83
N ALA A 65 34.90 -4.46 -15.60
CA ALA A 65 35.76 -4.65 -16.76
C ALA A 65 37.24 -4.90 -16.44
N LYS A 66 37.71 -4.53 -15.25
CA LYS A 66 39.13 -4.61 -14.83
C LYS A 66 39.37 -5.53 -13.64
N ASP A 67 38.32 -6.12 -13.06
CA ASP A 67 38.47 -7.07 -11.96
C ASP A 67 39.33 -8.28 -12.40
N LYS A 68 40.02 -8.90 -11.43
CA LYS A 68 40.88 -10.07 -11.67
C LYS A 68 40.10 -11.25 -12.23
N THR A 69 38.82 -11.34 -11.86
CA THR A 69 37.87 -12.29 -12.46
C THR A 69 36.94 -11.52 -13.39
N PRO A 70 36.94 -11.82 -14.70
CA PRO A 70 36.02 -11.17 -15.63
C PRO A 70 34.57 -11.36 -15.21
N ASP A 71 33.81 -10.27 -15.18
CA ASP A 71 32.37 -10.29 -14.96
C ASP A 71 31.67 -11.20 -15.99
N ALA A 72 30.71 -12.01 -15.53
CA ALA A 72 30.05 -13.01 -16.36
C ALA A 72 29.38 -12.40 -17.60
N ASP A 73 28.74 -11.24 -17.46
CA ASP A 73 28.07 -10.54 -18.56
C ASP A 73 29.08 -10.15 -19.65
N ILE A 74 30.25 -9.65 -19.25
CA ILE A 74 31.33 -9.27 -20.16
C ILE A 74 31.94 -10.52 -20.82
N LYS A 75 32.16 -11.59 -20.05
CA LYS A 75 32.75 -12.83 -20.56
C LYS A 75 31.84 -13.51 -21.58
N GLU A 76 30.55 -13.63 -21.28
CA GLU A 76 29.55 -14.28 -22.13
C GLU A 76 29.26 -13.48 -23.41
N SER A 77 29.49 -12.16 -23.40
CA SER A 77 29.32 -11.32 -24.59
C SER A 77 30.33 -11.58 -25.71
N GLY A 78 31.46 -12.24 -25.42
CA GLY A 78 32.57 -12.41 -26.37
C GLY A 78 33.37 -11.12 -26.66
N LEU A 79 33.01 -9.97 -26.10
CA LEU A 79 33.65 -8.68 -26.41
C LEU A 79 35.14 -8.61 -26.02
N LEU A 80 35.57 -9.46 -25.07
CA LEU A 80 36.97 -9.52 -24.64
C LEU A 80 37.91 -10.08 -25.72
N THR A 81 37.41 -10.92 -26.63
CA THR A 81 38.22 -11.54 -27.70
C THR A 81 38.41 -10.63 -28.92
N LEU A 82 37.69 -9.52 -28.96
CA LEU A 82 37.72 -8.59 -30.09
C LEU A 82 39.05 -7.83 -30.17
N ASN A 83 39.53 -7.62 -31.39
CA ASN A 83 40.64 -6.73 -31.69
C ASN A 83 40.23 -5.25 -31.62
N ALA A 84 41.18 -4.33 -31.80
CA ALA A 84 40.93 -2.89 -31.65
C ALA A 84 39.90 -2.33 -32.65
N ALA A 85 39.90 -2.81 -33.90
CA ALA A 85 38.95 -2.38 -34.93
C ALA A 85 37.54 -2.93 -34.65
N GLU A 86 37.44 -4.19 -34.26
CA GLU A 86 36.17 -4.82 -33.86
C GLU A 86 35.57 -4.15 -32.61
N LYS A 87 36.40 -3.77 -31.62
CA LYS A 87 35.95 -2.98 -30.47
C LYS A 87 35.43 -1.60 -30.90
N ALA A 88 36.01 -0.99 -31.92
CA ALA A 88 35.51 0.28 -32.45
C ALA A 88 34.12 0.13 -33.08
N VAL A 89 33.90 -0.94 -33.85
CA VAL A 89 32.59 -1.27 -34.40
C VAL A 89 31.59 -1.59 -33.29
N ALA A 90 31.95 -2.43 -32.32
CA ALA A 90 31.09 -2.75 -31.18
C ALA A 90 30.67 -1.52 -30.38
N ARG A 91 31.58 -0.56 -30.15
CA ARG A 91 31.24 0.74 -29.54
C ARG A 91 30.23 1.52 -30.36
N ALA A 92 30.41 1.58 -31.68
CA ALA A 92 29.50 2.31 -32.57
C ALA A 92 28.09 1.70 -32.54
N GLU A 93 27.98 0.37 -32.58
CA GLU A 93 26.70 -0.36 -32.49
C GLU A 93 26.01 -0.17 -31.14
N LEU A 94 26.79 -0.21 -30.04
CA LEU A 94 26.26 -0.04 -28.69
C LEU A 94 25.80 1.41 -28.43
N LYS A 95 26.41 2.41 -29.08
CA LYS A 95 26.21 3.83 -28.79
C LYS A 95 24.74 4.22 -28.76
N ARG A 96 23.98 3.90 -29.82
CA ARG A 96 22.56 4.29 -29.91
C ARG A 96 21.73 3.67 -28.79
N THR A 97 21.99 2.42 -28.45
CA THR A 97 21.27 1.68 -27.40
C THR A 97 21.62 2.21 -26.01
N LEU A 98 22.87 2.60 -25.79
CA LEU A 98 23.34 3.21 -24.54
C LEU A 98 22.79 4.61 -24.33
N ASP A 99 22.80 5.44 -25.37
CA ASP A 99 22.28 6.81 -25.30
C ASP A 99 20.78 6.78 -24.92
N GLU A 100 20.00 5.88 -25.56
CA GLU A 100 18.59 5.67 -25.22
C GLU A 100 18.44 5.12 -23.79
N ALA A 101 19.21 4.10 -23.41
CA ALA A 101 19.10 3.51 -22.09
C ALA A 101 19.51 4.49 -20.97
N ALA A 102 20.50 5.35 -21.21
CA ALA A 102 20.93 6.41 -20.31
C ALA A 102 19.82 7.46 -20.13
N HIS A 103 19.20 7.91 -21.22
CA HIS A 103 18.07 8.83 -21.19
C HIS A 103 16.88 8.23 -20.41
N GLN A 104 16.49 6.98 -20.69
CA GLN A 104 15.42 6.30 -19.96
C GLN A 104 15.75 6.11 -18.47
N MET A 105 17.01 5.83 -18.14
CA MET A 105 17.46 5.71 -16.75
C MET A 105 17.47 7.04 -16.02
N GLN A 106 17.81 8.14 -16.70
CA GLN A 106 17.72 9.49 -16.16
C GLN A 106 16.26 9.84 -15.87
N LEU A 107 15.33 9.55 -16.80
CA LEU A 107 13.89 9.68 -16.56
C LEU A 107 13.42 8.83 -15.37
N LEU A 108 13.87 7.57 -15.26
CA LEU A 108 13.54 6.69 -14.13
C LEU A 108 14.11 7.15 -12.78
N ARG A 109 15.27 7.81 -12.78
CA ARG A 109 15.91 8.41 -11.59
C ARG A 109 15.20 9.69 -11.16
N ASN A 110 14.79 10.50 -12.13
CA ASN A 110 14.13 11.79 -11.92
C ASN A 110 12.62 11.66 -11.71
N MET A 111 12.03 10.51 -12.07
CA MET A 111 10.62 10.23 -11.80
C MET A 111 10.39 10.26 -10.29
N PRO A 112 9.56 11.18 -9.77
CA PRO A 112 9.19 11.17 -8.36
C PRO A 112 8.56 9.81 -8.07
N LEU A 113 9.14 9.07 -7.13
CA LEU A 113 8.60 7.81 -6.65
C LEU A 113 7.19 8.08 -6.10
N PRO A 114 6.10 7.58 -6.72
CA PRO A 114 4.84 7.53 -6.02
C PRO A 114 5.01 6.48 -4.92
N ALA A 115 5.00 6.96 -3.67
CA ALA A 115 5.03 6.19 -2.43
C ALA A 115 6.21 5.21 -2.26
N ARG A 116 7.34 5.74 -1.77
CA ARG A 116 8.25 4.99 -0.89
C ARG A 116 7.52 4.46 0.38
N ASP A 117 6.30 4.96 0.63
CA ASP A 117 5.46 4.68 1.80
C ASP A 117 4.55 3.45 1.67
N LEU A 118 4.33 2.91 0.46
CA LEU A 118 3.40 1.78 0.26
C LEU A 118 4.17 0.46 0.11
N THR A 119 4.45 -0.18 1.24
CA THR A 119 5.01 -1.53 1.33
C THR A 119 3.90 -2.51 1.73
N PRO A 120 4.10 -3.83 1.56
CA PRO A 120 3.16 -4.81 2.11
C PRO A 120 2.92 -4.63 3.63
N ALA A 121 3.94 -4.21 4.38
CA ALA A 121 3.83 -3.96 5.81
C ALA A 121 2.95 -2.73 6.11
N THR A 122 3.20 -1.59 5.46
CA THR A 122 2.41 -0.37 5.68
C THR A 122 0.97 -0.51 5.15
N ALA A 123 0.77 -1.22 4.04
CA ALA A 123 -0.57 -1.57 3.54
C ALA A 123 -1.31 -2.48 4.54
N LYS A 124 -0.64 -3.47 5.13
CA LYS A 124 -1.21 -4.33 6.17
C LYS A 124 -1.58 -3.53 7.41
N GLU A 125 -0.71 -2.66 7.91
CA GLU A 125 -0.98 -1.82 9.09
C GLU A 125 -2.16 -0.87 8.85
N ALA A 126 -2.25 -0.29 7.65
CA ALA A 126 -3.39 0.56 7.27
C ALA A 126 -4.71 -0.23 7.28
N LEU A 127 -4.73 -1.42 6.67
CA LEU A 127 -5.91 -2.30 6.68
C LEU A 127 -6.29 -2.78 8.07
N GLN A 128 -5.31 -3.08 8.93
CA GLN A 128 -5.56 -3.43 10.33
C GLN A 128 -6.17 -2.25 11.10
N THR A 129 -5.67 -1.04 10.86
CA THR A 129 -6.21 0.18 11.47
C THR A 129 -7.65 0.43 11.02
N ILE A 130 -7.95 0.22 9.72
CA ILE A 130 -9.33 0.31 9.20
C ILE A 130 -10.23 -0.76 9.82
N ALA A 131 -9.76 -2.01 9.88
CA ALA A 131 -10.55 -3.14 10.35
C ALA A 131 -10.80 -3.12 11.87
N TYR A 132 -9.80 -2.72 12.66
CA TYR A 132 -9.76 -2.91 14.11
C TYR A 132 -9.43 -1.62 14.90
N ALA A 133 -9.44 -0.45 14.26
CA ALA A 133 -9.04 0.86 14.83
C ALA A 133 -7.55 1.00 15.21
N GLU A 134 -6.76 -0.07 15.17
CA GLU A 134 -5.34 -0.09 15.55
C GLU A 134 -4.49 -1.00 14.65
N LYS A 135 -3.22 -0.64 14.47
CA LYS A 135 -2.23 -1.46 13.74
C LYS A 135 -1.88 -2.74 14.52
N GLY A 136 -1.47 -3.78 13.80
CA GLY A 136 -1.01 -5.03 14.39
C GLY A 136 -2.12 -5.92 14.97
N LYS A 137 -3.37 -5.46 14.97
CA LYS A 137 -4.51 -6.20 15.53
C LYS A 137 -5.14 -7.19 14.57
N THR A 138 -5.85 -8.14 15.14
CA THR A 138 -6.63 -9.19 14.49
C THR A 138 -8.03 -9.29 15.11
N SER A 139 -8.88 -10.18 14.60
CA SER A 139 -10.21 -10.42 15.16
C SER A 139 -10.18 -10.88 16.62
N GLY A 140 -9.12 -11.59 17.04
CA GLY A 140 -8.92 -11.99 18.44
C GLY A 140 -8.62 -10.83 19.39
N ASP A 141 -8.17 -9.70 18.85
CA ASP A 141 -7.80 -8.50 19.63
C ASP A 141 -8.96 -7.49 19.73
N PHE A 142 -10.18 -7.88 19.37
CA PHE A 142 -11.34 -6.99 19.44
C PHE A 142 -11.59 -6.53 20.88
N VAL A 143 -11.71 -5.20 21.08
CA VAL A 143 -11.98 -4.54 22.37
C VAL A 143 -12.99 -3.40 22.18
N LEU A 144 -14.16 -3.46 22.80
CA LEU A 144 -15.26 -2.51 22.57
C LEU A 144 -14.81 -1.04 22.62
N ASN A 145 -14.10 -0.63 23.67
CA ASN A 145 -13.66 0.76 23.83
C ASN A 145 -12.71 1.23 22.72
N THR A 146 -11.87 0.34 22.19
CA THR A 146 -10.92 0.68 21.12
C THR A 146 -11.66 0.82 19.79
N GLN A 147 -12.51 -0.16 19.46
CA GLN A 147 -13.22 -0.23 18.19
C GLN A 147 -14.37 0.79 18.10
N PHE A 148 -14.94 1.21 19.25
CA PHE A 148 -15.95 2.25 19.35
C PHE A 148 -15.41 3.61 19.81
N GLY A 149 -14.13 3.72 20.17
CA GLY A 149 -13.49 4.93 20.69
C GLY A 149 -13.87 5.35 22.12
N ALA A 150 -14.92 4.75 22.70
CA ALA A 150 -15.32 4.84 24.11
C ALA A 150 -16.22 3.63 24.45
N SER A 151 -16.62 3.50 25.72
CA SER A 151 -17.56 2.44 26.15
C SER A 151 -18.91 2.55 25.44
N PRO A 152 -19.36 1.54 24.67
CA PRO A 152 -20.63 1.54 23.94
C PRO A 152 -21.83 1.17 24.84
N GLN A 153 -21.83 1.62 26.09
CA GLN A 153 -22.96 1.48 27.02
C GLN A 153 -24.04 2.56 26.84
N ALA A 154 -23.79 3.53 25.95
CA ALA A 154 -24.73 4.58 25.60
C ALA A 154 -25.91 4.05 24.77
N ASN A 155 -26.83 4.95 24.41
CA ASN A 155 -27.90 4.65 23.45
C ASN A 155 -27.29 4.01 22.18
N ARG A 156 -27.80 2.83 21.80
CA ARG A 156 -27.29 2.01 20.69
C ARG A 156 -27.47 2.73 19.38
N GLN A 157 -28.60 3.39 19.16
CA GLN A 157 -28.84 4.16 17.94
C GLN A 157 -27.79 5.26 17.78
N THR A 158 -27.55 6.07 18.82
CA THR A 158 -26.47 7.07 18.81
C THR A 158 -25.10 6.44 18.58
N THR A 159 -24.82 5.32 19.24
CA THR A 159 -23.55 4.57 19.09
C THR A 159 -23.37 4.00 17.68
N CYS A 160 -24.44 3.72 16.95
CA CYS A 160 -24.42 3.18 15.60
C CYS A 160 -24.70 4.23 14.51
N THR A 161 -24.66 5.51 14.85
CA THR A 161 -24.72 6.62 13.89
C THR A 161 -23.31 7.13 13.57
N ALA A 162 -23.01 7.30 12.28
CA ALA A 162 -21.78 7.92 11.84
C ALA A 162 -21.83 9.43 12.09
N GLY A 163 -20.82 9.96 12.77
CA GLY A 163 -20.79 11.38 13.10
C GLY A 163 -19.60 11.76 13.97
N PRO A 164 -19.50 13.03 14.42
CA PRO A 164 -18.57 13.44 15.46
C PRO A 164 -18.94 12.81 16.83
N GLY A 165 -17.99 12.75 17.77
CA GLY A 165 -18.23 12.17 19.11
C GLY A 165 -17.81 10.71 19.28
N GLN A 166 -18.04 10.15 20.48
CA GLN A 166 -17.80 8.77 20.90
C GLN A 166 -18.84 8.39 21.99
N PRO A 167 -19.23 7.10 22.14
CA PRO A 167 -18.85 5.96 21.32
C PRO A 167 -19.50 5.98 19.93
N LYS A 168 -18.80 5.50 18.89
CA LYS A 168 -19.29 5.36 17.50
C LYS A 168 -18.51 4.29 16.72
N PRO A 169 -18.94 3.80 15.54
CA PRO A 169 -18.22 2.73 14.86
C PRO A 169 -16.93 3.23 14.19
N LYS A 170 -15.84 3.31 14.97
CA LYS A 170 -14.50 3.80 14.54
C LYS A 170 -13.77 2.81 13.64
N SER A 171 -14.22 1.56 13.57
CA SER A 171 -13.64 0.49 12.76
C SER A 171 -14.71 -0.30 12.01
N VAL A 172 -14.29 -1.04 10.98
CA VAL A 172 -15.17 -1.98 10.28
C VAL A 172 -15.72 -3.03 11.25
N ALA A 173 -14.91 -3.52 12.20
CA ALA A 173 -15.39 -4.47 13.21
C ALA A 173 -16.52 -3.87 14.07
N ALA A 174 -16.42 -2.61 14.51
CA ALA A 174 -17.51 -1.97 15.23
C ALA A 174 -18.77 -1.78 14.37
N ALA A 175 -18.62 -1.45 13.08
CA ALA A 175 -19.74 -1.37 12.15
C ALA A 175 -20.44 -2.73 11.97
N ILE A 176 -19.68 -3.83 11.91
CA ILE A 176 -20.23 -5.20 11.89
C ILE A 176 -21.01 -5.46 13.18
N ILE A 177 -20.51 -5.08 14.36
CA ILE A 177 -21.27 -5.22 15.61
C ILE A 177 -22.58 -4.43 15.57
N CYS A 178 -22.60 -3.20 15.06
CA CYS A 178 -23.84 -2.44 14.86
C CYS A 178 -24.86 -3.14 13.93
N ALA A 179 -24.37 -3.84 12.91
CA ALA A 179 -25.19 -4.54 11.92
C ALA A 179 -25.57 -5.98 12.31
N CYS A 180 -24.90 -6.57 13.31
CA CYS A 180 -25.02 -8.01 13.59
C CYS A 180 -25.33 -8.36 15.05
N TYR A 181 -25.07 -7.46 16.00
CA TYR A 181 -25.30 -7.70 17.43
C TYR A 181 -26.71 -7.24 17.80
N ASP A 182 -27.56 -8.16 18.23
CA ASP A 182 -28.96 -7.89 18.56
C ASP A 182 -29.16 -7.35 19.99
N ASN A 183 -30.37 -6.90 20.28
CA ASN A 183 -30.74 -6.38 21.60
C ASN A 183 -31.68 -7.33 22.38
N ASN A 184 -31.60 -8.66 22.19
CA ASN A 184 -32.54 -9.67 22.72
C ASN A 184 -34.02 -9.48 22.33
N ALA A 185 -34.37 -8.62 21.37
CA ALA A 185 -35.75 -8.46 20.91
C ALA A 185 -36.18 -9.55 19.91
N ASN A 186 -35.83 -10.82 20.16
CA ASN A 186 -36.15 -11.98 19.31
C ASN A 186 -35.48 -11.97 17.92
N LEU A 187 -34.30 -11.38 17.77
CA LEU A 187 -33.58 -11.31 16.48
C LEU A 187 -32.39 -12.26 16.50
N ALA A 188 -32.69 -13.56 16.57
CA ALA A 188 -31.67 -14.60 16.49
C ALA A 188 -30.93 -14.49 15.14
N ASP A 189 -29.61 -14.64 15.21
CA ASP A 189 -28.74 -14.92 14.06
C ASP A 189 -28.77 -13.89 12.92
N ALA A 190 -28.90 -12.60 13.27
CA ALA A 190 -29.06 -11.52 12.29
C ALA A 190 -28.03 -11.47 11.15
N CYS A 191 -26.78 -11.88 11.42
CA CYS A 191 -25.74 -12.02 10.40
C CYS A 191 -25.24 -13.45 10.25
N VAL A 192 -25.17 -14.20 11.35
CA VAL A 192 -24.66 -15.56 11.43
C VAL A 192 -25.22 -16.19 12.70
N VAL A 193 -25.35 -17.53 12.69
CA VAL A 193 -25.69 -18.27 13.90
C VAL A 193 -24.66 -17.98 14.98
N SER A 194 -25.06 -17.27 16.03
CA SER A 194 -24.17 -16.83 17.10
C SER A 194 -24.21 -17.83 18.26
N PRO A 195 -23.07 -18.19 18.89
CA PRO A 195 -23.10 -18.99 20.10
C PRO A 195 -23.82 -18.22 21.22
N ASP A 196 -24.64 -18.92 22.02
CA ASP A 196 -25.55 -18.37 23.04
C ASP A 196 -24.95 -17.20 23.83
N GLY A 197 -25.25 -15.97 23.40
CA GLY A 197 -24.90 -14.74 24.10
C GLY A 197 -26.02 -14.36 25.04
N THR A 198 -25.83 -14.54 26.34
CA THR A 198 -26.89 -14.28 27.33
C THR A 198 -27.15 -12.79 27.60
N THR A 199 -26.30 -11.90 27.11
CA THR A 199 -26.35 -10.46 27.43
C THR A 199 -26.64 -9.63 26.19
N ALA A 200 -27.85 -9.12 26.09
CA ALA A 200 -28.22 -8.21 25.01
C ALA A 200 -27.63 -6.81 25.14
N TRP A 201 -27.40 -6.18 23.99
CA TRP A 201 -27.14 -4.75 23.91
C TRP A 201 -28.46 -3.98 24.02
N ASN A 202 -28.93 -3.77 25.24
CA ASN A 202 -30.16 -3.05 25.51
C ASN A 202 -29.92 -1.54 25.43
N ASP A 203 -30.76 -0.87 24.64
CA ASP A 203 -30.62 0.55 24.38
C ASP A 203 -30.60 1.38 25.68
N GLY A 204 -29.48 2.07 25.93
CA GLY A 204 -29.31 2.98 27.07
C GLY A 204 -29.16 2.35 28.46
N THR A 205 -29.09 1.01 28.57
CA THR A 205 -28.97 0.31 29.86
C THR A 205 -27.80 -0.67 29.93
N THR A 206 -27.60 -1.49 28.90
CA THR A 206 -26.48 -2.44 28.84
C THR A 206 -25.80 -2.37 27.48
N GLY A 207 -24.49 -2.18 27.47
CA GLY A 207 -23.70 -2.30 26.24
C GLY A 207 -23.59 -3.75 25.76
N PRO A 208 -23.00 -3.97 24.58
CA PRO A 208 -22.74 -5.32 24.08
C PRO A 208 -21.72 -6.02 24.99
N ASP A 209 -21.86 -7.34 25.14
CA ASP A 209 -20.85 -8.15 25.81
C ASP A 209 -19.56 -8.24 24.98
N GLN A 210 -18.42 -8.09 25.67
CA GLN A 210 -17.10 -8.07 25.05
C GLN A 210 -16.71 -9.41 24.42
N ALA A 211 -17.01 -10.53 25.08
CA ALA A 211 -16.64 -11.85 24.58
C ALA A 211 -17.51 -12.24 23.39
N HIS A 212 -18.82 -11.98 23.47
CA HIS A 212 -19.76 -12.24 22.38
C HIS A 212 -19.46 -11.37 21.15
N ALA A 213 -19.20 -10.07 21.35
CA ALA A 213 -18.84 -9.19 20.25
C ALA A 213 -17.53 -9.65 19.56
N ARG A 214 -16.53 -10.09 20.34
CA ARG A 214 -15.30 -10.66 19.78
C ARG A 214 -15.58 -11.93 18.98
N GLN A 215 -16.41 -12.84 19.50
CA GLN A 215 -16.78 -14.08 18.81
C GLN A 215 -17.45 -13.80 17.47
N LEU A 216 -18.41 -12.87 17.41
CA LEU A 216 -19.04 -12.44 16.16
C LEU A 216 -18.03 -11.98 15.10
N ILE A 217 -17.02 -11.19 15.51
CA ILE A 217 -15.95 -10.77 14.59
C ILE A 217 -15.04 -11.93 14.18
N GLN A 218 -14.81 -12.91 15.05
CA GLN A 218 -14.02 -14.11 14.73
C GLN A 218 -14.73 -15.05 13.75
N LEU A 219 -16.07 -14.99 13.66
CA LEU A 219 -16.85 -15.74 12.66
C LEU A 219 -16.68 -15.20 11.23
N CYS A 220 -16.08 -14.02 11.05
CA CYS A 220 -15.73 -13.53 9.72
C CYS A 220 -14.77 -14.51 9.03
N GLY A 221 -15.26 -15.20 8.00
CA GLY A 221 -14.53 -16.25 7.30
C GLY A 221 -13.21 -15.77 6.68
N LYS A 222 -12.20 -16.65 6.68
CA LYS A 222 -10.94 -16.39 5.98
C LYS A 222 -11.19 -16.41 4.48
N ARG A 223 -10.70 -15.39 3.76
CA ARG A 223 -10.69 -15.38 2.30
C ARG A 223 -9.36 -15.92 1.76
N ALA A 224 -9.39 -16.42 0.53
CA ALA A 224 -8.18 -16.75 -0.21
C ALA A 224 -7.25 -15.53 -0.28
N ARG A 225 -5.93 -15.77 -0.26
CA ARG A 225 -4.94 -14.70 -0.41
C ARG A 225 -5.06 -14.13 -1.83
N THR A 226 -5.46 -12.87 -1.94
CA THR A 226 -5.51 -12.12 -3.19
C THR A 226 -4.46 -11.02 -3.18
N ALA A 227 -3.88 -10.74 -4.35
CA ALA A 227 -3.04 -9.56 -4.52
C ALA A 227 -3.88 -8.29 -4.28
N LEU A 228 -3.47 -7.48 -3.32
CA LEU A 228 -4.13 -6.21 -3.04
C LEU A 228 -3.80 -5.21 -4.15
N THR A 229 -4.81 -4.85 -4.94
CA THR A 229 -4.72 -3.81 -5.97
C THR A 229 -5.62 -2.64 -5.63
N SER A 230 -5.34 -1.46 -6.21
CA SER A 230 -6.25 -0.30 -6.09
C SER A 230 -7.65 -0.65 -6.59
N ALA A 231 -7.75 -1.33 -7.74
CA ALA A 231 -9.01 -1.80 -8.29
C ALA A 231 -9.78 -2.68 -7.30
N TYR A 232 -9.10 -3.62 -6.63
CA TYR A 232 -9.75 -4.47 -5.61
C TYR A 232 -10.31 -3.64 -4.44
N ILE A 233 -9.53 -2.67 -3.92
CA ILE A 233 -9.98 -1.79 -2.84
C ILE A 233 -11.19 -0.95 -3.29
N SER A 234 -11.14 -0.36 -4.49
CA SER A 234 -12.25 0.39 -5.07
C SER A 234 -13.51 -0.48 -5.22
N THR A 235 -13.37 -1.72 -5.71
CA THR A 235 -14.51 -2.65 -5.80
C THR A 235 -15.10 -2.97 -4.43
N VAL A 236 -14.29 -3.13 -3.38
CA VAL A 236 -14.81 -3.35 -2.01
C VAL A 236 -15.59 -2.14 -1.52
N ILE A 237 -15.07 -0.91 -1.73
CA ILE A 237 -15.76 0.32 -1.34
C ILE A 237 -17.08 0.47 -2.10
N SER A 238 -17.09 0.26 -3.42
CA SER A 238 -18.31 0.33 -4.24
C SER A 238 -19.35 -0.68 -3.76
N ARG A 239 -18.95 -1.91 -3.42
CA ARG A 239 -19.88 -2.91 -2.85
C ARG A 239 -20.47 -2.46 -1.52
N ILE A 240 -19.70 -1.81 -0.66
CA ILE A 240 -20.23 -1.24 0.59
C ILE A 240 -21.28 -0.17 0.26
N GLN A 241 -20.98 0.74 -0.67
CA GLN A 241 -21.90 1.79 -1.09
C GLN A 241 -23.20 1.25 -1.71
N GLU A 242 -23.10 0.21 -2.54
CA GLU A 242 -24.24 -0.48 -3.15
C GLU A 242 -25.15 -1.17 -2.12
N ASN A 243 -24.63 -1.50 -0.93
CA ASN A 243 -25.39 -2.10 0.17
C ASN A 243 -25.99 -1.06 1.13
N ILE A 244 -25.87 0.24 0.83
CA ILE A 244 -26.50 1.29 1.62
C ILE A 244 -27.93 1.53 1.12
N GLN A 245 -28.89 1.33 2.01
CA GLN A 245 -30.30 1.65 1.76
C GLN A 245 -30.58 3.09 2.14
N VAL A 246 -31.36 3.82 1.33
CA VAL A 246 -31.74 5.21 1.63
C VAL A 246 -33.20 5.29 2.03
N ALA A 247 -33.48 5.91 3.16
CA ALA A 247 -34.84 6.21 3.62
C ALA A 247 -34.86 7.57 4.33
N GLY A 248 -35.79 8.45 3.94
CA GLY A 248 -35.97 9.77 4.56
C GLY A 248 -34.70 10.65 4.55
N GLY A 249 -33.91 10.64 3.48
CA GLY A 249 -32.65 11.40 3.39
C GLY A 249 -31.44 10.78 4.08
N ILE A 250 -31.62 9.65 4.77
CA ILE A 250 -30.60 8.98 5.59
C ILE A 250 -30.17 7.68 4.92
N GLY A 251 -28.87 7.39 4.95
CA GLY A 251 -28.31 6.13 4.47
C GLY A 251 -28.17 5.12 5.61
N TYR A 252 -28.40 3.84 5.33
CA TYR A 252 -28.30 2.75 6.28
C TYR A 252 -27.48 1.61 5.72
N LEU A 253 -26.34 1.31 6.35
CA LEU A 253 -25.54 0.13 6.04
C LEU A 253 -25.95 -1.02 6.97
N GLY A 254 -26.59 -2.05 6.41
CA GLY A 254 -27.24 -3.12 7.16
C GLY A 254 -28.76 -3.10 6.98
N THR A 255 -29.49 -3.77 7.87
CA THR A 255 -30.95 -3.87 7.76
C THR A 255 -31.62 -2.73 8.51
N PHE A 256 -32.31 -1.84 7.78
CA PHE A 256 -33.17 -0.80 8.33
C PHE A 256 -34.65 -1.15 8.13
N LYS A 257 -35.49 -0.83 9.11
CA LYS A 257 -36.94 -1.04 9.06
C LYS A 257 -37.71 0.23 9.46
N ALA A 258 -37.38 0.85 10.58
CA ALA A 258 -37.97 2.10 11.05
C ALA A 258 -37.07 2.82 12.07
N THR A 259 -37.30 4.13 12.26
CA THR A 259 -36.69 5.01 13.30
C THR A 259 -35.17 5.18 13.26
N GLY A 260 -34.39 4.10 13.27
CA GLY A 260 -32.92 4.11 13.25
C GLY A 260 -32.31 2.76 13.63
N CYS A 261 -31.02 2.77 13.94
CA CYS A 261 -30.24 1.56 14.21
C CYS A 261 -30.30 1.11 15.69
N GLY A 262 -31.51 0.91 16.21
CA GLY A 262 -31.76 0.57 17.62
C GLY A 262 -31.63 -0.91 18.01
N GLY A 263 -31.42 -1.81 17.05
CA GLY A 263 -31.04 -3.21 17.31
C GLY A 263 -32.16 -4.23 17.46
N GLY A 264 -33.43 -3.79 17.43
CA GLY A 264 -34.60 -4.66 17.57
C GLY A 264 -35.38 -4.83 16.27
N GLN A 265 -36.29 -5.81 16.25
CA GLN A 265 -37.10 -6.20 15.06
C GLN A 265 -37.97 -5.07 14.48
N ALA A 266 -38.33 -4.07 15.29
CA ALA A 266 -39.10 -2.92 14.85
C ALA A 266 -38.24 -1.84 14.19
N ASN A 267 -36.95 -1.75 14.56
CA ASN A 267 -36.07 -0.66 14.18
C ASN A 267 -35.09 -1.08 13.07
N GLY A 268 -34.08 -1.86 13.42
CA GLY A 268 -33.04 -2.26 12.48
C GLY A 268 -31.68 -2.50 13.13
N LEU A 269 -30.86 -3.27 12.41
CA LEU A 269 -29.48 -3.60 12.71
C LEU A 269 -28.61 -3.01 11.59
N CYS A 270 -28.07 -1.82 11.84
CA CYS A 270 -27.43 -1.03 10.81
C CYS A 270 -26.41 -0.04 11.40
N VAL A 271 -25.68 0.61 10.50
CA VAL A 271 -25.00 1.88 10.75
C VAL A 271 -25.76 2.99 10.03
N GLN A 272 -26.09 4.06 10.74
CA GLN A 272 -26.83 5.21 10.21
C GLN A 272 -25.87 6.28 9.66
N LEU A 273 -26.20 6.83 8.48
CA LEU A 273 -25.41 7.82 7.74
C LEU A 273 -26.28 9.05 7.47
N ASP A 274 -26.27 10.01 8.39
CA ASP A 274 -27.13 11.20 8.26
C ASP A 274 -26.72 12.09 7.09
N GLY A 275 -27.72 12.57 6.33
CA GLY A 275 -27.54 13.44 5.17
C GLY A 275 -27.03 12.75 3.91
N TYR A 276 -27.10 11.41 3.85
CA TYR A 276 -26.54 10.62 2.76
C TYR A 276 -27.15 10.95 1.39
N GLU A 277 -28.46 11.18 1.32
CA GLU A 277 -29.13 11.52 0.05
C GLU A 277 -28.63 12.88 -0.50
N ALA A 278 -28.39 13.84 0.40
CA ALA A 278 -27.90 15.16 0.02
C ALA A 278 -26.42 15.14 -0.37
N ASN A 279 -25.59 14.34 0.33
CA ASN A 279 -24.16 14.22 0.05
C ASN A 279 -23.59 12.90 0.61
N ALA A 280 -23.65 11.84 -0.20
CA ALA A 280 -23.19 10.51 0.17
C ALA A 280 -21.71 10.48 0.59
N ASP A 281 -20.85 11.19 -0.14
CA ASP A 281 -19.42 11.25 0.15
C ASP A 281 -19.14 11.85 1.52
N ASN A 282 -19.78 12.98 1.85
CA ASN A 282 -19.61 13.63 3.14
C ASN A 282 -20.14 12.76 4.29
N SER A 283 -21.26 12.06 4.09
CA SER A 283 -21.82 11.16 5.10
C SER A 283 -20.94 9.93 5.32
N LEU A 284 -20.33 9.39 4.26
CA LEU A 284 -19.38 8.28 4.34
C LEU A 284 -18.08 8.68 5.05
N LYS A 285 -17.57 9.90 4.82
CA LYS A 285 -16.37 10.42 5.51
C LYS A 285 -16.53 10.54 7.02
N LYS A 286 -17.76 10.57 7.54
CA LYS A 286 -18.03 10.52 8.98
C LYS A 286 -17.61 9.18 9.61
N LEU A 287 -17.38 8.14 8.80
CA LEU A 287 -16.77 6.88 9.21
C LEU A 287 -15.25 6.96 9.03
N PRO A 288 -14.44 6.93 10.12
CA PRO A 288 -13.00 7.12 10.04
C PRO A 288 -12.25 6.08 9.18
N TRP A 289 -12.89 4.95 8.91
CA TRP A 289 -12.33 3.84 8.15
C TRP A 289 -12.68 3.87 6.65
N VAL A 290 -13.58 4.76 6.22
CA VAL A 290 -13.85 5.04 4.79
C VAL A 290 -12.88 6.09 4.25
N GLU A 291 -12.37 6.96 5.13
CA GLU A 291 -11.48 8.08 4.76
C GLU A 291 -10.00 7.69 4.51
N LYS A 292 -9.71 6.43 4.20
CA LYS A 292 -8.33 5.97 3.93
C LYS A 292 -8.21 4.91 2.82
N PRO A 293 -8.31 5.29 1.54
CA PRO A 293 -7.27 4.94 0.60
C PRO A 293 -6.07 5.88 0.82
N PRO A 294 -4.81 5.42 0.76
CA PRO A 294 -3.68 6.34 0.67
C PRO A 294 -3.82 7.11 -0.65
N GLU A 295 -4.30 8.35 -0.60
CA GLU A 295 -4.15 9.25 -1.73
C GLU A 295 -2.65 9.46 -1.95
N PRO A 296 -2.11 9.14 -3.15
CA PRO A 296 -0.82 9.67 -3.52
C PRO A 296 -0.98 11.19 -3.55
N LYS A 297 -0.32 11.88 -2.62
CA LYS A 297 -0.24 13.34 -2.61
C LYS A 297 0.09 13.81 -4.02
N LYS A 298 -0.78 14.64 -4.60
CA LYS A 298 -0.50 15.31 -5.88
C LYS A 298 0.87 15.99 -5.78
N PRO A 299 1.76 15.81 -6.75
CA PRO A 299 2.98 16.62 -6.83
C PRO A 299 2.55 18.08 -6.99
N ILE A 300 3.12 18.96 -6.15
CA ILE A 300 3.18 20.40 -6.38
C ILE A 300 4.27 20.65 -7.42
#